data_AF-A0A286UK93-F1
#
_entry.id   AF-A0A286UK93-F1
#
_cell.length_a   1.000
_cell.length_b   1.000
_cell.length_c   1.000
_cell.angle_alpha   90.00
_cell.angle_beta   90.00
_cell.angle_gamma   90.00
#
_symmetry.space_group_name_H-M   'P 1'
#
loop_
_entity.id
_entity.type
_entity.pdbx_description
1 polymer ?
#
loop_
_entity_poly.entity_id
_entity_poly.type
_entity_poly.pdbx_seq_one_letter_code
_entity_poly.pdbx_strand_id
1 'polypeptide(L)'
;MARGRVECTIIRQASSETYGHRNKWDYVLKQSYPLNGRIHGADIIFRARKALKTVDNDTSKSRSGSKKYSDSLPLVYRDLEIDDRNKILRGFCEAINYGGRVLQFIISERLYPITSLTDLEEFKTAFRDIFHVIHYLAISKDVIIHGDINISNLMCRRLEDGSIQGVLNDWDVASASHTESGSDHTNMRTGTMPFKSRDLHKDPPPVHMERFEYESLFYVLYWICLSYSDGKLLPAKERHSSFKRWPRWNSNDHDDVREAKIGLLNDETIFEDVDKFPAMYRPLVQTWLVRLQVQFIKGYYARYMSKAPGQRSEEEFDDYTLGGYVSYKSIRKILEN
;
A
#
# COMPACT_ATOMS: atom_id res chain seq x y z
N MET A 1 2.19 -14.39 -27.95
CA MET A 1 2.81 -13.96 -26.68
C MET A 1 1.71 -13.41 -25.78
N ALA A 2 1.19 -14.23 -24.87
CA ALA A 2 0.03 -13.87 -24.05
C ALA A 2 0.49 -13.12 -22.79
N ARG A 3 0.10 -11.85 -22.68
CA ARG A 3 0.22 -11.05 -21.45
C ARG A 3 -0.85 -11.54 -20.47
N GLY A 4 -0.42 -12.21 -19.39
CA GLY A 4 -1.30 -12.54 -18.27
C GLY A 4 -1.67 -11.28 -17.51
N ARG A 5 -2.77 -10.64 -17.92
CA ARG A 5 -3.45 -9.60 -17.17
C ARG A 5 -4.14 -10.28 -15.99
N VAL A 6 -3.73 -10.00 -14.76
CA VAL A 6 -4.52 -10.37 -13.57
C VAL A 6 -5.74 -9.44 -13.58
N GLU A 7 -6.83 -9.89 -14.19
CA GLU A 7 -8.13 -9.29 -13.99
C GLU A 7 -8.60 -9.66 -12.59
N CYS A 8 -8.69 -8.66 -11.71
CA CYS A 8 -9.50 -8.75 -10.50
C CYS A 8 -10.96 -8.86 -10.96
N THR A 9 -11.42 -10.10 -11.17
CA THR A 9 -12.82 -10.37 -11.45
C THR A 9 -13.59 -10.16 -10.17
N ILE A 10 -14.26 -9.01 -10.05
CA ILE A 10 -15.34 -8.82 -9.08
C ILE A 10 -16.43 -9.82 -9.47
N ILE A 11 -16.49 -10.96 -8.79
CA ILE A 11 -17.56 -11.93 -9.00
C ILE A 11 -18.84 -11.37 -8.38
N ARG A 12 -19.86 -11.34 -9.23
CA ARG A 12 -21.25 -10.93 -8.99
C ARG A 12 -21.78 -11.30 -7.60
N GLN A 13 -22.56 -10.38 -7.04
CA GLN A 13 -23.52 -10.60 -5.95
C GLN A 13 -24.22 -11.96 -6.10
N ALA A 14 -23.92 -12.88 -5.19
CA ALA A 14 -24.81 -13.98 -4.86
C ALA A 14 -25.59 -13.57 -3.61
N SER A 15 -26.61 -12.74 -3.78
CA SER A 15 -27.61 -12.56 -2.73
C SER A 15 -28.52 -13.79 -2.75
N SER A 16 -28.37 -14.69 -1.79
CA SER A 16 -29.49 -15.58 -1.45
C SER A 16 -30.59 -14.72 -0.85
N GLU A 17 -31.62 -14.46 -1.65
CA GLU A 17 -32.90 -13.98 -1.15
C GLU A 17 -33.63 -15.20 -0.58
N THR A 18 -33.53 -15.39 0.73
CA THR A 18 -34.60 -15.94 1.57
C THR A 18 -34.17 -15.88 3.04
N TYR A 19 -35.07 -15.36 3.88
CA TYR A 19 -35.06 -15.28 5.34
C TYR A 19 -34.44 -14.03 6.00
N GLY A 20 -35.32 -13.07 6.30
CA GLY A 20 -35.54 -12.52 7.64
C GLY A 20 -34.40 -11.73 8.30
N HIS A 21 -34.59 -10.40 8.39
CA HIS A 21 -33.88 -9.43 9.25
C HIS A 21 -32.96 -10.02 10.34
N ARG A 22 -31.67 -10.20 10.02
CA ARG A 22 -30.49 -10.17 10.92
C ARG A 22 -29.22 -10.31 10.06
N ASN A 23 -28.31 -9.33 10.16
CA ASN A 23 -26.93 -9.29 9.64
C ASN A 23 -26.61 -10.14 8.40
N LYS A 24 -26.83 -9.56 7.22
CA LYS A 24 -26.28 -10.09 5.96
C LYS A 24 -24.77 -9.81 5.96
N TRP A 25 -23.98 -10.76 6.46
CA TRP A 25 -22.52 -10.69 6.36
C TRP A 25 -22.12 -10.86 4.89
N ASP A 26 -21.69 -9.78 4.25
CA ASP A 26 -21.09 -9.86 2.92
C ASP A 26 -19.63 -10.35 3.06
N TYR A 27 -19.34 -11.52 2.51
CA TYR A 27 -18.01 -12.10 2.49
C TYR A 27 -17.31 -11.85 1.15
N VAL A 28 -15.98 -11.75 1.17
CA VAL A 28 -15.14 -11.67 -0.02
C VAL A 28 -14.29 -12.93 -0.09
N LEU A 29 -14.37 -13.64 -1.22
CA LEU A 29 -13.45 -14.73 -1.55
C LEU A 29 -12.34 -14.18 -2.44
N LYS A 30 -11.11 -14.19 -1.92
CA LYS A 30 -9.90 -13.90 -2.67
C LYS A 30 -9.23 -15.20 -3.10
N GLN A 31 -8.75 -15.23 -4.33
CA GLN A 31 -7.98 -16.33 -4.91
C GLN A 31 -6.60 -15.83 -5.31
N SER A 32 -5.54 -16.58 -4.98
CA SER A 32 -4.17 -16.27 -5.36
C SER A 32 -3.37 -17.51 -5.77
N TYR A 33 -2.26 -17.27 -6.48
CA TYR A 33 -1.37 -18.31 -7.00
C TYR A 33 0.11 -18.00 -6.69
N PRO A 34 0.52 -17.95 -5.41
CA PRO A 34 1.92 -17.73 -5.05
C PRO A 34 2.81 -18.91 -5.44
N LEU A 35 4.12 -18.68 -5.50
CA LEU A 35 5.12 -19.75 -5.64
C LEU A 35 5.05 -20.69 -4.42
N ASN A 36 5.23 -21.99 -4.67
CA ASN A 36 5.31 -23.00 -3.64
C ASN A 36 6.44 -22.66 -2.64
N GLY A 37 6.17 -22.81 -1.34
CA GLY A 37 7.07 -22.42 -0.26
C GLY A 37 6.95 -20.96 0.20
N ARG A 38 6.15 -20.11 -0.48
CA ARG A 38 5.79 -18.80 0.07
C ARG A 38 4.82 -18.96 1.23
N ILE A 39 4.98 -18.08 2.22
CA ILE A 39 4.06 -17.98 3.35
C ILE A 39 2.69 -17.57 2.82
N HIS A 40 1.64 -18.24 3.31
CA HIS A 40 0.26 -17.92 2.96
C HIS A 40 -0.09 -16.49 3.41
N GLY A 41 -0.76 -15.69 2.57
CA GLY A 41 -1.08 -14.29 2.89
C GLY A 41 -1.87 -14.13 4.20
N ALA A 42 -2.73 -15.12 4.52
CA ALA A 42 -3.45 -15.18 5.81
C ALA A 42 -2.50 -15.29 7.02
N ASP A 43 -1.42 -16.09 6.92
CA ASP A 43 -0.43 -16.23 8.00
C ASP A 43 0.29 -14.91 8.27
N ILE A 44 0.63 -14.17 7.21
CA ILE A 44 1.22 -12.84 7.34
C ILE A 44 0.23 -11.89 8.03
N ILE A 45 -1.05 -11.90 7.65
CA ILE A 45 -2.10 -11.12 8.32
C ILE A 45 -2.19 -11.48 9.81
N PHE A 46 -2.10 -12.77 10.18
CA PHE A 46 -2.13 -13.20 11.58
C PHE A 46 -0.90 -12.72 12.36
N ARG A 47 0.30 -12.79 11.76
CA ARG A 47 1.54 -12.26 12.36
C ARG A 47 1.48 -10.74 12.53
N ALA A 48 1.08 -10.02 11.49
CA ALA A 48 0.90 -8.58 11.52
C ALA A 48 -0.09 -8.17 12.62
N ARG A 49 -1.22 -8.87 12.74
CA ARG A 49 -2.20 -8.62 13.81
C ARG A 49 -1.63 -8.86 15.19
N LYS A 50 -0.81 -9.91 15.37
CA LYS A 50 -0.13 -10.19 16.64
C LYS A 50 0.88 -9.10 17.00
N ALA A 51 1.66 -8.62 16.03
CA ALA A 51 2.59 -7.51 16.22
C ALA A 51 1.84 -6.24 16.66
N LEU A 52 0.79 -5.86 15.95
CA LEU A 52 -0.01 -4.66 16.26
C LEU A 52 -0.73 -4.75 17.60
N LYS A 53 -1.23 -5.93 18.00
CA LYS A 53 -1.82 -6.11 19.34
C LYS A 53 -0.85 -5.83 20.48
N THR A 54 0.45 -6.08 20.26
CA THR A 54 1.48 -5.72 21.25
C THR A 54 1.54 -4.21 21.43
N VAL A 55 1.54 -3.47 20.32
CA VAL A 55 1.52 -2.00 20.31
C VAL A 55 0.24 -1.45 20.93
N ASP A 56 -0.91 -2.03 20.60
CA ASP A 56 -2.22 -1.64 21.13
C ASP A 56 -2.26 -1.80 22.66
N ASN A 57 -1.71 -2.89 23.21
CA ASN A 57 -1.68 -3.14 24.65
C ASN A 57 -0.77 -2.16 25.41
N ASP A 58 0.33 -1.74 24.79
CA ASP A 58 1.23 -0.76 25.40
C ASP A 58 0.66 0.66 25.35
N THR A 59 -0.09 1.00 24.30
CA THR A 59 -0.78 2.28 24.18
C THR A 59 -2.07 2.35 25.01
N SER A 60 -2.81 1.24 25.16
CA SER A 60 -4.06 1.21 25.94
C SER A 60 -3.85 1.43 27.44
N LYS A 61 -2.64 1.18 27.96
CA LYS A 61 -2.26 1.58 29.33
C LYS A 61 -2.34 3.09 29.57
N SER A 62 -2.34 3.89 28.49
CA SER A 62 -2.39 5.35 28.53
C SER A 62 -3.73 5.96 28.10
N ARG A 63 -4.56 5.23 27.32
CA ARG A 63 -5.81 5.75 26.73
C ARG A 63 -6.85 4.63 26.57
N SER A 64 -7.81 4.56 27.50
CA SER A 64 -8.98 3.68 27.36
C SER A 64 -9.90 4.21 26.24
N GLY A 65 -10.27 3.37 25.28
CA GLY A 65 -11.27 3.68 24.24
C GLY A 65 -10.75 4.19 22.89
N SER A 66 -9.44 4.20 22.62
CA SER A 66 -8.91 4.56 21.30
C SER A 66 -9.02 3.40 20.29
N LYS A 67 -9.18 3.74 19.00
CA LYS A 67 -9.03 2.81 17.88
C LYS A 67 -7.72 2.03 17.98
N LYS A 68 -7.78 0.74 17.63
CA LYS A 68 -6.65 -0.17 17.67
C LYS A 68 -6.02 -0.28 16.29
N TYR A 69 -4.69 -0.29 16.23
CA TYR A 69 -3.98 -0.50 14.98
C TYR A 69 -4.24 -1.92 14.44
N SER A 70 -4.44 -2.91 15.31
CA SER A 70 -4.75 -4.28 14.89
C SER A 70 -6.09 -4.44 14.13
N ASP A 71 -6.99 -3.47 14.24
CA ASP A 71 -8.26 -3.42 13.49
C ASP A 71 -8.09 -2.83 12.07
N SER A 72 -6.91 -2.29 11.77
CA SER A 72 -6.53 -1.80 10.43
C SER A 72 -6.03 -2.91 9.50
N LEU A 73 -6.30 -4.17 9.83
CA LEU A 73 -5.99 -5.36 9.02
C LEU A 73 -7.27 -6.11 8.64
N PRO A 74 -7.34 -6.76 7.46
CA PRO A 74 -8.53 -7.50 7.03
C PRO A 74 -8.88 -8.65 7.98
N LEU A 75 -10.13 -8.76 8.39
CA LEU A 75 -10.65 -9.90 9.16
C LEU A 75 -10.76 -11.09 8.23
N VAL A 76 -9.90 -12.09 8.48
CA VAL A 76 -9.89 -13.37 7.78
C VAL A 76 -10.74 -14.34 8.57
N TYR A 77 -11.75 -14.93 7.93
CA TYR A 77 -12.65 -15.92 8.53
C TYR A 77 -12.23 -17.35 8.24
N ARG A 78 -11.70 -17.58 7.03
CA ARG A 78 -11.17 -18.85 6.56
C ARG A 78 -10.04 -18.60 5.57
N ASP A 79 -9.10 -19.50 5.55
CA ASP A 79 -8.06 -19.62 4.55
C ASP A 79 -7.92 -21.10 4.17
N LEU A 80 -7.57 -21.37 2.92
CA LEU A 80 -7.43 -22.71 2.38
C LEU A 80 -6.32 -22.72 1.33
N GLU A 81 -5.36 -23.62 1.51
CA GLU A 81 -4.39 -23.96 0.50
C GLU A 81 -4.76 -25.30 -0.16
N ILE A 82 -4.82 -25.33 -1.48
CA ILE A 82 -5.05 -26.55 -2.24
C ILE A 82 -3.70 -27.05 -2.74
N ASP A 83 -3.18 -28.06 -2.06
CA ASP A 83 -1.98 -28.81 -2.46
C ASP A 83 -2.28 -29.66 -3.72
N ASP A 84 -1.33 -29.67 -4.66
CA ASP A 84 -1.32 -30.39 -5.94
C ASP A 84 -1.55 -31.92 -5.81
N ARG A 85 -1.53 -32.47 -4.59
CA ARG A 85 -1.82 -33.89 -4.31
C ARG A 85 -3.28 -34.28 -4.52
N ASN A 86 -4.22 -33.34 -4.59
CA ASN A 86 -5.64 -33.66 -4.79
C ASN A 86 -5.99 -33.77 -6.29
N LYS A 87 -6.06 -35.00 -6.81
CA LYS A 87 -6.24 -35.31 -8.24
C LYS A 87 -7.49 -34.66 -8.89
N ILE A 88 -8.56 -34.44 -8.12
CA ILE A 88 -9.80 -33.83 -8.63
C ILE A 88 -9.60 -32.32 -8.88
N LEU A 89 -8.92 -31.64 -7.96
CA LEU A 89 -8.63 -30.21 -8.07
C LEU A 89 -7.48 -29.93 -9.04
N ARG A 90 -6.58 -30.90 -9.22
CA ARG A 90 -5.53 -30.87 -10.25
C ARG A 90 -6.11 -30.69 -11.66
N GLY A 91 -7.18 -31.42 -12.00
CA GLY A 91 -7.86 -31.27 -13.30
C GLY A 91 -8.50 -29.89 -13.52
N PHE A 92 -8.88 -29.18 -12.46
CA PHE A 92 -9.32 -27.78 -12.52
C PHE A 92 -8.15 -26.79 -12.64
N CYS A 93 -6.98 -27.12 -12.09
CA CYS A 93 -5.80 -26.25 -12.03
C CYS A 93 -4.79 -26.48 -13.17
N GLU A 94 -4.93 -27.56 -13.96
CA GLU A 94 -3.98 -28.01 -14.99
C GLU A 94 -3.75 -27.00 -16.12
N ALA A 95 -4.65 -26.04 -16.34
CA ALA A 95 -4.42 -24.92 -17.28
C ALA A 95 -3.46 -23.83 -16.75
N ILE A 96 -3.12 -23.84 -15.45
CA ILE A 96 -2.46 -22.74 -14.72
C ILE A 96 -1.12 -23.17 -14.09
N ASN A 97 -0.77 -24.46 -14.16
CA ASN A 97 0.41 -25.02 -13.50
C ASN A 97 1.75 -24.76 -14.23
N TYR A 98 1.96 -23.52 -14.68
CA TYR A 98 3.26 -23.03 -15.14
C TYR A 98 4.06 -22.51 -13.93
N GLY A 99 4.99 -23.32 -13.43
CA GLY A 99 6.10 -22.83 -12.59
C GLY A 99 5.98 -23.02 -11.08
N GLY A 100 5.36 -24.11 -10.60
CA GLY A 100 5.40 -24.49 -9.18
C GLY A 100 4.67 -23.53 -8.25
N ARG A 101 3.45 -23.13 -8.62
CA ARG A 101 2.59 -22.22 -7.84
C ARG A 101 1.46 -23.01 -7.18
N VAL A 102 1.04 -22.60 -5.99
CA VAL A 102 -0.03 -23.25 -5.22
C VAL A 102 -1.27 -22.37 -5.22
N LEU A 103 -2.46 -22.99 -5.33
CA LEU A 103 -3.73 -22.26 -5.29
C LEU A 103 -4.14 -22.01 -3.83
N GLN A 104 -4.29 -20.73 -3.49
CA GLN A 104 -4.68 -20.27 -2.16
C GLN A 104 -6.00 -19.48 -2.21
N PHE A 105 -6.81 -19.67 -1.17
CA PHE A 105 -8.07 -18.97 -0.96
C PHE A 105 -8.09 -18.29 0.40
N ILE A 106 -8.64 -17.07 0.45
CA ILE A 106 -8.91 -16.34 1.69
C ILE A 106 -10.36 -15.87 1.63
N ILE A 107 -11.16 -16.23 2.65
CA ILE A 107 -12.48 -15.66 2.90
C ILE A 107 -12.31 -14.60 3.97
N SER A 108 -12.56 -13.34 3.59
CA SER A 108 -12.48 -12.20 4.47
C SER A 108 -13.79 -11.43 4.53
N GLU A 109 -13.83 -10.44 5.41
CA GLU A 109 -14.88 -9.42 5.38
C GLU A 109 -14.88 -8.65 4.06
N ARG A 110 -16.01 -7.99 3.80
CA ARG A 110 -16.11 -6.98 2.77
C ARG A 110 -15.56 -5.64 3.25
N LEU A 111 -14.58 -5.13 2.51
CA LEU A 111 -14.02 -3.80 2.67
C LEU A 111 -14.43 -2.89 1.50
N TYR A 112 -14.32 -1.58 1.72
CA TYR A 112 -14.58 -0.58 0.68
C TYR A 112 -13.26 0.12 0.31
N PRO A 113 -13.04 0.48 -0.96
CA PRO A 113 -11.87 1.27 -1.34
C PRO A 113 -11.81 2.59 -0.57
N ILE A 114 -10.62 3.05 -0.16
CA ILE A 114 -10.47 4.37 0.48
C ILE A 114 -10.99 5.50 -0.42
N THR A 115 -10.95 5.30 -1.73
CA THR A 115 -11.44 6.24 -2.74
C THR A 115 -12.96 6.35 -2.81
N SER A 116 -13.69 5.48 -2.11
CA SER A 116 -15.16 5.57 -1.98
C SER A 116 -15.62 6.58 -0.92
N LEU A 117 -14.71 7.04 -0.07
CA LEU A 117 -14.99 8.05 0.96
C LEU A 117 -15.27 9.40 0.30
N THR A 118 -16.32 10.07 0.79
CA THR A 118 -16.77 11.39 0.30
C THR A 118 -16.62 12.49 1.35
N ASP A 119 -16.19 12.13 2.57
CA ASP A 119 -15.82 13.06 3.63
C ASP A 119 -14.29 13.12 3.77
N LEU A 120 -13.76 14.35 3.79
CA LEU A 120 -12.31 14.58 3.82
C LEU A 120 -11.67 14.09 5.12
N GLU A 121 -12.33 14.27 6.25
CA GLU A 121 -11.78 13.88 7.55
C GLU A 121 -11.83 12.36 7.76
N GLU A 122 -12.85 11.70 7.23
CA GLU A 122 -12.88 10.23 7.11
C GLU A 122 -11.73 9.72 6.25
N PHE A 123 -11.49 10.34 5.08
CA PHE A 123 -10.37 9.98 4.20
C PHE A 123 -9.02 10.16 4.91
N LYS A 124 -8.80 11.32 5.54
CA LYS A 124 -7.58 11.59 6.29
C LYS A 124 -7.37 10.59 7.42
N THR A 125 -8.43 10.23 8.13
CA THR A 125 -8.40 9.24 9.21
C THR A 125 -7.99 7.87 8.69
N ALA A 126 -8.65 7.37 7.65
CA ALA A 126 -8.30 6.09 7.04
C ALA A 126 -6.85 6.07 6.52
N PHE A 127 -6.40 7.15 5.89
CA PHE A 127 -5.04 7.26 5.38
C PHE A 127 -3.99 7.24 6.50
N ARG A 128 -4.25 7.94 7.61
CA ARG A 128 -3.39 7.93 8.80
C ARG A 128 -3.34 6.56 9.48
N ASP A 129 -4.47 5.88 9.62
CA ASP A 129 -4.53 4.53 10.19
C ASP A 129 -3.57 3.59 9.45
N ILE A 130 -3.60 3.62 8.12
CA ILE A 130 -2.73 2.82 7.25
C ILE A 130 -1.26 3.23 7.40
N PHE A 131 -0.97 4.53 7.43
CA PHE A 131 0.38 5.04 7.66
C PHE A 131 0.96 4.56 9.00
N HIS A 132 0.19 4.58 10.09
CA HIS A 132 0.63 4.10 11.40
C HIS A 132 0.89 2.60 11.40
N VAL A 133 0.03 1.81 10.74
CA VAL A 133 0.21 0.35 10.63
C VAL A 133 1.51 0.00 9.93
N ILE A 134 1.82 0.66 8.81
CA ILE A 134 3.09 0.48 8.09
C ILE A 134 4.28 0.67 9.03
N HIS A 135 4.27 1.75 9.82
CA HIS A 135 5.33 2.01 10.78
C HIS A 135 5.46 0.90 11.84
N TYR A 136 4.36 0.60 12.54
CA TYR A 136 4.39 -0.34 13.66
C TYR A 136 4.74 -1.76 13.24
N LEU A 137 4.44 -2.14 11.99
CA LEU A 137 4.85 -3.41 11.43
C LEU A 137 6.33 -3.42 11.03
N ALA A 138 6.82 -2.34 10.42
CA ALA A 138 8.22 -2.22 10.04
C ALA A 138 9.17 -2.26 11.25
N ILE A 139 8.78 -1.67 12.39
CA ILE A 139 9.57 -1.69 13.63
C ILE A 139 9.26 -2.88 14.55
N SER A 140 8.35 -3.78 14.13
CA SER A 140 8.03 -4.96 14.91
C SER A 140 9.20 -5.96 14.94
N LYS A 141 9.15 -6.92 15.87
CA LYS A 141 10.15 -7.99 15.96
C LYS A 141 10.32 -8.74 14.62
N ASP A 142 9.22 -8.94 13.89
CA ASP A 142 9.20 -9.70 12.64
C ASP A 142 9.53 -8.83 11.42
N VAL A 143 9.76 -7.51 11.61
CA VAL A 143 10.07 -6.51 10.56
C VAL A 143 9.21 -6.75 9.31
N ILE A 144 7.91 -6.53 9.45
CA ILE A 144 6.93 -6.85 8.41
C ILE A 144 6.82 -5.65 7.47
N ILE A 145 7.07 -5.89 6.18
CA ILE A 145 6.95 -4.89 5.12
C ILE A 145 5.86 -5.36 4.16
N HIS A 146 4.91 -4.49 3.81
CA HIS A 146 3.82 -4.88 2.93
C HIS A 146 4.28 -5.07 1.48
N GLY A 147 5.11 -4.17 0.96
CA GLY A 147 5.82 -4.35 -0.31
C GLY A 147 5.02 -4.09 -1.59
N ASP A 148 3.72 -3.80 -1.50
CA ASP A 148 2.86 -3.44 -2.63
C ASP A 148 1.74 -2.47 -2.22
N ILE A 149 2.17 -1.29 -1.75
CA ILE A 149 1.27 -0.17 -1.50
C ILE A 149 0.76 0.37 -2.84
N ASN A 150 -0.55 0.23 -3.07
CA ASN A 150 -1.23 0.73 -4.28
C ASN A 150 -2.67 1.17 -3.93
N ILE A 151 -3.34 1.87 -4.87
CA ILE A 151 -4.69 2.41 -4.63
C ILE A 151 -5.72 1.33 -4.25
N SER A 152 -5.64 0.13 -4.85
CA SER A 152 -6.59 -0.96 -4.57
C SER A 152 -6.38 -1.61 -3.20
N ASN A 153 -5.21 -1.44 -2.58
CA ASN A 153 -4.87 -2.05 -1.29
C ASN A 153 -5.18 -1.14 -0.11
N LEU A 154 -5.38 0.16 -0.35
CA LEU A 154 -5.89 1.08 0.66
C LEU A 154 -7.42 0.98 0.73
N MET A 155 -7.90 0.34 1.79
CA MET A 155 -9.31 0.10 2.04
C MET A 155 -9.78 0.82 3.31
N CYS A 156 -11.08 0.78 3.56
CA CYS A 156 -11.70 1.26 4.78
C CYS A 156 -12.92 0.42 5.16
N ARG A 157 -13.31 0.54 6.42
CA ARG A 157 -14.58 0.04 6.95
C ARG A 157 -15.22 1.10 7.85
N ARG A 158 -16.53 1.03 8.01
CA ARG A 158 -17.26 1.81 9.01
C ARG A 158 -17.52 0.94 10.24
N LEU A 159 -17.15 1.44 11.40
CA LEU A 159 -17.37 0.79 12.69
C LEU A 159 -18.82 1.01 13.17
N GLU A 160 -19.23 0.25 14.20
CA GLU A 160 -20.60 0.34 14.75
C GLU A 160 -20.93 1.73 15.32
N ASP A 161 -19.92 2.45 15.82
CA ASP A 161 -20.04 3.83 16.32
C ASP A 161 -20.12 4.88 15.19
N GLY A 162 -20.10 4.44 13.93
CA GLY A 162 -20.13 5.29 12.74
C GLY A 162 -18.75 5.81 12.31
N SER A 163 -17.69 5.60 13.08
CA SER A 163 -16.35 6.07 12.74
C SER A 163 -15.70 5.21 11.63
N ILE A 164 -14.77 5.80 10.87
CA ILE A 164 -14.05 5.13 9.78
C ILE A 164 -12.72 4.56 10.26
N GLN A 165 -12.43 3.31 9.92
CA GLN A 165 -11.13 2.67 10.14
C GLN A 165 -10.47 2.40 8.78
N GLY A 166 -9.25 2.92 8.58
CA GLY A 166 -8.42 2.56 7.43
C GLY A 166 -7.90 1.13 7.56
N VAL A 167 -7.85 0.40 6.44
CA VAL A 167 -7.44 -1.00 6.40
C VAL A 167 -6.45 -1.21 5.26
N LEU A 168 -5.28 -1.76 5.57
CA LEU A 168 -4.30 -2.14 4.56
C LEU A 168 -4.53 -3.60 4.14
N ASN A 169 -4.93 -3.81 2.89
CA ASN A 169 -5.32 -5.10 2.35
C ASN A 169 -4.25 -5.69 1.40
N ASP A 170 -4.35 -6.99 1.14
CA ASP A 170 -3.52 -7.75 0.19
C ASP A 170 -2.06 -7.97 0.61
N TRP A 171 -1.86 -9.00 1.44
CA TRP A 171 -0.58 -9.33 2.08
C TRP A 171 0.21 -10.44 1.38
N ASP A 172 -0.14 -10.81 0.14
CA ASP A 172 0.44 -11.98 -0.54
C ASP A 172 1.92 -11.80 -0.96
N VAL A 173 2.38 -10.55 -1.00
CA VAL A 173 3.76 -10.18 -1.39
C VAL A 173 4.53 -9.52 -0.26
N ALA A 174 3.94 -9.48 0.94
CA ALA A 174 4.58 -8.95 2.12
C ALA A 174 5.72 -9.88 2.58
N SER A 175 6.75 -9.27 3.18
CA SER A 175 7.91 -10.00 3.70
C SER A 175 7.99 -9.87 5.22
N ALA A 176 8.62 -10.85 5.86
CA ALA A 176 8.90 -10.87 7.30
C ALA A 176 10.28 -11.49 7.56
N SER A 177 11.10 -10.81 8.36
CA SER A 177 12.54 -11.07 8.55
C SER A 177 12.87 -12.48 9.07
N HIS A 178 11.94 -13.13 9.77
CA HIS A 178 12.15 -14.44 10.39
C HIS A 178 11.79 -15.64 9.51
N THR A 179 11.39 -15.42 8.26
CA THR A 179 10.92 -16.52 7.40
C THR A 179 11.50 -16.56 6.01
N GLU A 180 12.15 -15.50 5.56
CA GLU A 180 12.81 -15.49 4.25
C GLU A 180 14.31 -15.76 4.42
N SER A 181 14.67 -17.04 4.62
CA SER A 181 16.04 -17.50 4.44
C SER A 181 16.38 -17.47 2.95
N GLY A 182 16.79 -16.31 2.43
CA GLY A 182 17.26 -16.18 1.06
C GLY A 182 17.22 -14.74 0.57
N SER A 183 18.41 -14.16 0.39
CA SER A 183 18.69 -12.83 -0.19
C SER A 183 18.11 -12.57 -1.60
N ASP A 184 17.52 -13.58 -2.23
CA ASP A 184 17.05 -13.52 -3.62
C ASP A 184 15.61 -13.01 -3.74
N HIS A 185 14.82 -13.03 -2.67
CA HIS A 185 13.39 -12.67 -2.72
C HIS A 185 13.10 -11.22 -2.31
N THR A 186 13.94 -10.61 -1.46
CA THR A 186 13.84 -9.20 -1.08
C THR A 186 14.20 -8.23 -2.22
N ASN A 187 14.89 -8.74 -3.25
CA ASN A 187 15.35 -7.98 -4.42
C ASN A 187 14.48 -8.22 -5.67
N MET A 188 13.32 -8.88 -5.55
CA MET A 188 12.42 -9.05 -6.69
C MET A 188 11.79 -7.70 -7.06
N ARG A 189 11.79 -7.36 -8.36
CA ARG A 189 11.09 -6.18 -8.93
C ARG A 189 9.55 -6.30 -8.86
N THR A 190 9.00 -6.96 -7.85
CA THR A 190 7.55 -7.04 -7.59
C THR A 190 6.97 -5.71 -7.12
N GLY A 191 5.66 -5.54 -7.26
CA GLY A 191 4.94 -4.32 -6.87
C GLY A 191 4.44 -3.48 -8.06
N THR A 192 3.41 -2.69 -7.81
CA THR A 192 2.68 -1.93 -8.82
C THR A 192 3.54 -0.78 -9.36
N MET A 193 3.97 -0.86 -10.63
CA MET A 193 4.92 0.05 -11.27
C MET A 193 4.67 1.56 -10.99
N PRO A 194 3.44 2.08 -11.15
CA PRO A 194 3.11 3.45 -10.77
C PRO A 194 3.44 3.84 -9.32
N PHE A 195 3.12 2.98 -8.35
CA PHE A 195 3.15 3.37 -6.93
C PHE A 195 4.43 2.96 -6.23
N LYS A 196 5.21 2.05 -6.79
CA LYS A 196 6.51 1.64 -6.27
C LYS A 196 7.43 2.84 -5.96
N SER A 197 8.22 2.81 -4.88
CA SER A 197 9.20 3.87 -4.61
C SER A 197 10.20 4.07 -5.76
N ARG A 198 10.69 5.30 -5.95
CA ARG A 198 11.65 5.66 -7.00
C ARG A 198 12.93 4.82 -6.97
N ASP A 199 13.45 4.53 -5.78
CA ASP A 199 14.71 3.77 -5.64
C ASP A 199 14.54 2.28 -5.95
N LEU A 200 13.34 1.71 -5.77
CA LEU A 200 13.02 0.32 -6.08
C LEU A 200 12.95 0.03 -7.60
N HIS A 201 13.12 1.06 -8.44
CA HIS A 201 13.26 0.87 -9.89
C HIS A 201 14.70 0.58 -10.34
N LYS A 202 15.70 0.79 -9.48
CA LYS A 202 17.11 0.49 -9.79
C LYS A 202 17.33 -1.00 -10.07
N ASP A 203 18.43 -1.31 -10.76
CA ASP A 203 18.89 -2.67 -11.02
C ASP A 203 20.26 -2.93 -10.38
N PRO A 204 20.40 -3.90 -9.45
CA PRO A 204 19.30 -4.55 -8.72
C PRO A 204 18.58 -3.53 -7.80
N PRO A 205 17.32 -3.80 -7.41
CA PRO A 205 16.65 -2.94 -6.43
C PRO A 205 17.32 -3.09 -5.05
N PRO A 206 17.32 -2.03 -4.23
CA PRO A 206 17.81 -2.10 -2.85
C PRO A 206 16.87 -2.93 -1.97
N VAL A 207 17.38 -3.40 -0.82
CA VAL A 207 16.57 -4.05 0.22
C VAL A 207 15.41 -3.14 0.62
N HIS A 208 14.20 -3.70 0.66
CA HIS A 208 13.00 -2.93 0.95
C HIS A 208 13.03 -2.37 2.38
N MET A 209 12.77 -1.07 2.53
CA MET A 209 12.75 -0.33 3.80
C MET A 209 11.44 0.44 3.95
N GLU A 210 11.07 0.74 5.20
CA GLU A 210 9.87 1.50 5.56
C GLU A 210 9.67 2.79 4.73
N ARG A 211 10.74 3.56 4.48
CA ARG A 211 10.64 4.80 3.70
C ARG A 211 10.11 4.61 2.27
N PHE A 212 10.26 3.41 1.71
CA PHE A 212 9.71 3.09 0.39
C PHE A 212 8.19 2.94 0.44
N GLU A 213 7.64 2.44 1.54
CA GLU A 213 6.19 2.36 1.76
C GLU A 213 5.61 3.77 1.89
N TYR A 214 6.32 4.69 2.57
CA TYR A 214 5.93 6.10 2.66
C TYR A 214 5.97 6.83 1.31
N GLU A 215 7.00 6.59 0.49
CA GLU A 215 7.05 7.16 -0.86
C GLU A 215 5.93 6.59 -1.75
N SER A 216 5.62 5.31 -1.57
CA SER A 216 4.52 4.66 -2.29
C SER A 216 3.16 5.23 -1.86
N LEU A 217 2.95 5.46 -0.57
CA LEU A 217 1.78 6.18 -0.04
C LEU A 217 1.66 7.59 -0.61
N PHE A 218 2.77 8.33 -0.72
CA PHE A 218 2.76 9.65 -1.35
C PHE A 218 2.30 9.59 -2.81
N TYR A 219 2.79 8.63 -3.60
CA TYR A 219 2.33 8.47 -4.97
C TYR A 219 0.86 8.07 -5.03
N VAL A 220 0.39 7.17 -4.18
CA VAL A 220 -1.04 6.81 -4.07
C VAL A 220 -1.89 8.03 -3.74
N LEU A 221 -1.51 8.81 -2.72
CA LEU A 221 -2.21 10.04 -2.33
C LEU A 221 -2.28 11.05 -3.47
N TYR A 222 -1.14 11.30 -4.12
CA TYR A 222 -1.04 12.17 -5.29
C TYR A 222 -2.01 11.74 -6.39
N TRP A 223 -2.03 10.44 -6.74
CA TRP A 223 -2.92 9.93 -7.78
C TRP A 223 -4.39 10.01 -7.40
N ILE A 224 -4.76 9.70 -6.16
CA ILE A 224 -6.14 9.82 -5.67
C ILE A 224 -6.60 11.28 -5.81
N CYS A 225 -5.81 12.22 -5.29
CA CYS A 225 -6.14 13.65 -5.30
C CYS A 225 -6.29 14.23 -6.70
N LEU A 226 -5.72 13.61 -7.75
CA LEU A 226 -5.84 14.11 -9.12
C LEU A 226 -6.99 13.47 -9.92
N SER A 227 -7.59 12.38 -9.42
CA SER A 227 -8.39 11.50 -10.27
C SER A 227 -9.69 10.99 -9.69
N TYR A 228 -9.94 11.21 -8.41
CA TYR A 228 -11.19 10.80 -7.78
C TYR A 228 -12.02 12.02 -7.36
N SER A 229 -13.33 11.93 -7.52
CA SER A 229 -14.31 12.85 -6.94
C SER A 229 -15.55 12.05 -6.57
N ASP A 230 -16.16 12.36 -5.43
CA ASP A 230 -17.45 11.79 -5.02
C ASP A 230 -17.49 10.25 -5.09
N GLY A 231 -16.43 9.61 -4.62
CA GLY A 231 -16.33 8.16 -4.58
C GLY A 231 -15.98 7.49 -5.92
N LYS A 232 -15.70 8.26 -6.98
CA LYS A 232 -15.59 7.76 -8.36
C LYS A 232 -14.34 8.25 -9.06
N LEU A 233 -13.77 7.39 -9.90
CA LEU A 233 -12.70 7.76 -10.82
C LEU A 233 -13.26 8.70 -11.90
N LEU A 234 -12.63 9.86 -12.05
CA LEU A 234 -13.01 10.86 -13.05
C LEU A 234 -12.80 10.33 -14.48
N PRO A 235 -13.67 10.72 -15.43
CA PRO A 235 -13.44 10.52 -16.85
C PRO A 235 -12.09 11.12 -17.29
N ALA A 236 -11.40 10.50 -18.24
CA ALA A 236 -10.06 10.92 -18.65
C ALA A 236 -9.96 12.41 -19.05
N LYS A 237 -11.02 12.97 -19.64
CA LYS A 237 -11.11 14.39 -20.05
C LYS A 237 -11.21 15.39 -18.89
N GLU A 238 -11.66 14.94 -17.72
CA GLU A 238 -11.87 15.76 -16.50
C GLU A 238 -10.69 15.62 -15.51
N ARG A 239 -9.74 14.72 -15.80
CA ARG A 239 -8.57 14.53 -14.94
C ARG A 239 -7.58 15.67 -15.08
N HIS A 240 -6.85 15.93 -14.00
CA HIS A 240 -5.79 16.93 -13.96
C HIS A 240 -4.78 16.74 -15.10
N SER A 241 -4.23 17.84 -15.64
CA SER A 241 -3.30 17.80 -16.78
C SER A 241 -2.03 16.98 -16.54
N SER A 242 -1.67 16.74 -15.27
CA SER A 242 -0.58 15.83 -14.88
C SER A 242 -0.78 14.40 -15.39
N PHE A 243 -2.01 13.99 -15.70
CA PHE A 243 -2.30 12.70 -16.33
C PHE A 243 -1.65 12.52 -17.71
N LYS A 244 -1.22 13.60 -18.38
CA LYS A 244 -0.41 13.50 -19.60
C LYS A 244 0.89 12.71 -19.38
N ARG A 245 1.41 12.68 -18.14
CA ARG A 245 2.60 11.90 -17.75
C ARG A 245 2.28 10.43 -17.43
N TRP A 246 1.00 10.05 -17.33
CA TRP A 246 0.57 8.69 -16.94
C TRP A 246 1.17 7.58 -17.82
N PRO A 247 1.26 7.69 -19.16
CA PRO A 247 1.84 6.64 -19.98
C PRO A 247 3.29 6.30 -19.60
N ARG A 248 4.09 7.31 -19.27
CA ARG A 248 5.48 7.12 -18.80
C ARG A 248 5.52 6.60 -17.36
N TRP A 249 4.63 7.10 -16.52
CA TRP A 249 4.51 6.69 -15.12
C TRP A 249 4.02 5.25 -14.92
N ASN A 250 3.22 4.75 -15.87
CA ASN A 250 2.66 3.41 -15.89
C ASN A 250 3.26 2.57 -17.03
N SER A 251 4.51 2.85 -17.40
CA SER A 251 5.25 2.04 -18.35
C SER A 251 5.76 0.75 -17.67
N ASN A 252 6.11 -0.25 -18.49
CA ASN A 252 6.83 -1.43 -18.01
C ASN A 252 8.35 -1.22 -17.95
N ASP A 253 8.82 -0.02 -18.29
CA ASP A 253 10.22 0.36 -18.28
C ASP A 253 10.53 1.05 -16.95
N HIS A 254 11.40 0.42 -16.16
CA HIS A 254 11.75 0.90 -14.82
C HIS A 254 12.43 2.28 -14.84
N ASP A 255 13.26 2.55 -15.86
CA ASP A 255 13.97 3.82 -15.97
C ASP A 255 13.00 4.94 -16.35
N ASP A 256 12.05 4.67 -17.24
CA ASP A 256 11.00 5.63 -17.59
C ASP A 256 10.15 6.03 -16.39
N VAL A 257 9.70 5.06 -15.60
CA VAL A 257 8.92 5.32 -14.38
C VAL A 257 9.76 6.09 -13.36
N ARG A 258 11.03 5.72 -13.20
CA ARG A 258 11.96 6.37 -12.27
C ARG A 258 12.20 7.84 -12.67
N GLU A 259 12.45 8.11 -13.94
CA GLU A 259 12.64 9.47 -14.45
C GLU A 259 11.36 10.31 -14.34
N ALA A 260 10.18 9.71 -14.55
CA ALA A 260 8.91 10.39 -14.32
C ALA A 260 8.75 10.81 -12.84
N LYS A 261 9.18 9.96 -11.89
CA LYS A 261 9.21 10.26 -10.45
C LYS A 261 10.18 11.36 -10.08
N ILE A 262 11.38 11.38 -10.69
CA ILE A 262 12.33 12.49 -10.54
C ILE A 262 11.70 13.79 -11.04
N GLY A 263 11.08 13.75 -12.22
CA GLY A 263 10.36 14.88 -12.79
C GLY A 263 9.26 15.40 -11.86
N LEU A 264 8.44 14.53 -11.26
CA LEU A 264 7.42 14.92 -10.28
C LEU A 264 8.04 15.64 -9.07
N LEU A 265 9.09 15.06 -8.49
CA LEU A 265 9.72 15.62 -7.30
C LEU A 265 10.37 16.98 -7.58
N ASN A 266 10.90 17.20 -8.78
CA ASN A 266 11.56 18.46 -9.15
C ASN A 266 10.62 19.49 -9.82
N ASP A 267 9.33 19.17 -9.97
CA ASP A 267 8.35 20.08 -10.56
C ASP A 267 7.73 20.97 -9.48
N GLU A 268 8.22 22.21 -9.39
CA GLU A 268 7.74 23.20 -8.42
C GLU A 268 6.31 23.68 -8.73
N THR A 269 5.85 23.51 -9.98
CA THR A 269 4.56 24.04 -10.45
C THR A 269 3.41 23.05 -10.31
N ILE A 270 3.70 21.79 -10.00
CA ILE A 270 2.74 20.69 -10.08
C ILE A 270 1.54 20.81 -9.10
N PHE A 271 1.69 21.63 -8.06
CA PHE A 271 0.70 21.89 -7.04
C PHE A 271 0.25 23.37 -6.97
N GLU A 272 0.64 24.22 -7.93
CA GLU A 272 0.28 25.65 -7.94
C GLU A 272 -1.21 25.87 -8.24
N ASP A 273 -1.75 25.13 -9.22
CA ASP A 273 -3.14 25.28 -9.65
C ASP A 273 -4.09 24.40 -8.82
N VAL A 274 -4.24 24.76 -7.55
CA VAL A 274 -5.06 24.03 -6.57
C VAL A 274 -6.51 23.86 -7.05
N ASP A 275 -7.04 24.81 -7.81
CA ASP A 275 -8.43 24.76 -8.29
C ASP A 275 -8.69 23.64 -9.31
N LYS A 276 -7.63 23.12 -9.96
CA LYS A 276 -7.73 21.94 -10.83
C LYS A 276 -7.83 20.62 -10.07
N PHE A 277 -7.64 20.61 -8.75
CA PHE A 277 -7.90 19.44 -7.93
C PHE A 277 -9.40 19.32 -7.62
N PRO A 278 -9.95 18.10 -7.54
CA PRO A 278 -11.29 17.84 -7.05
C PRO A 278 -11.52 18.51 -5.70
N ALA A 279 -12.68 19.15 -5.52
CA ALA A 279 -12.96 20.06 -4.41
C ALA A 279 -12.67 19.44 -3.03
N MET A 280 -13.03 18.17 -2.83
CA MET A 280 -12.78 17.40 -1.61
C MET A 280 -11.29 17.37 -1.22
N TYR A 281 -10.37 17.28 -2.19
CA TYR A 281 -8.95 17.08 -1.93
C TYR A 281 -8.11 18.36 -1.97
N ARG A 282 -8.68 19.50 -2.40
CA ARG A 282 -7.98 20.80 -2.42
C ARG A 282 -7.30 21.15 -1.09
N PRO A 283 -7.92 20.92 0.10
CA PRO A 283 -7.26 21.22 1.37
C PRO A 283 -6.01 20.38 1.64
N LEU A 284 -5.84 19.22 0.98
CA LEU A 284 -4.67 18.35 1.12
C LEU A 284 -3.47 18.81 0.29
N VAL A 285 -3.68 19.66 -0.72
CA VAL A 285 -2.61 20.06 -1.65
C VAL A 285 -1.48 20.74 -0.89
N GLN A 286 -1.79 21.78 -0.12
CA GLN A 286 -0.77 22.53 0.62
C GLN A 286 -0.42 21.90 1.98
N THR A 287 -1.39 21.23 2.62
CA THR A 287 -1.16 20.65 3.96
C THR A 287 -0.37 19.35 3.89
N TRP A 288 -0.61 18.49 2.89
CA TRP A 288 0.02 17.18 2.76
C TRP A 288 0.90 17.08 1.52
N LEU A 289 0.36 17.25 0.31
CA LEU A 289 1.09 16.93 -0.93
C LEU A 289 2.39 17.74 -1.11
N VAL A 290 2.31 19.07 -1.00
CA VAL A 290 3.49 19.95 -1.09
C VAL A 290 4.49 19.65 0.01
N ARG A 291 4.04 19.46 1.25
CA ARG A 291 4.94 19.20 2.38
C ARG A 291 5.65 17.85 2.25
N LEU A 292 4.95 16.81 1.82
CA LEU A 292 5.52 15.49 1.53
C LEU A 292 6.53 15.59 0.39
N GLN A 293 6.17 16.24 -0.72
CA GLN A 293 7.08 16.47 -1.86
C GLN A 293 8.37 17.15 -1.38
N VAL A 294 8.28 18.21 -0.58
CA VAL A 294 9.43 18.93 -0.02
C VAL A 294 10.31 18.01 0.84
N GLN A 295 9.73 17.13 1.66
CA GLN A 295 10.52 16.18 2.45
C GLN A 295 11.28 15.19 1.56
N PHE A 296 10.65 14.68 0.50
CA PHE A 296 11.33 13.81 -0.47
C PHE A 296 12.43 14.55 -1.24
N ILE A 297 12.18 15.79 -1.68
CA ILE A 297 13.18 16.63 -2.35
C ILE A 297 14.39 16.81 -1.43
N LYS A 298 14.18 17.28 -0.20
CA LYS A 298 15.26 17.52 0.77
C LYS A 298 16.04 16.25 1.10
N GLY A 299 15.34 15.15 1.36
CA GLY A 299 15.98 13.87 1.68
C GLY A 299 16.84 13.35 0.52
N TYR A 300 16.32 13.42 -0.71
CA TYR A 300 17.08 12.97 -1.88
C TYR A 300 18.21 13.91 -2.26
N TYR A 301 18.05 15.22 -2.06
CA TYR A 301 19.13 16.20 -2.23
C TYR A 301 20.24 16.00 -1.19
N ALA A 302 19.89 15.80 0.09
CA ALA A 302 20.86 15.51 1.15
C ALA A 302 21.68 14.26 0.83
N ARG A 303 21.04 13.20 0.32
CA ARG A 303 21.73 11.98 -0.14
C ARG A 303 22.65 12.23 -1.34
N TYR A 304 22.26 13.12 -2.25
CA TYR A 304 23.12 13.49 -3.38
C TYR A 304 24.37 14.22 -2.87
N MET A 305 24.19 15.19 -1.96
CA MET A 305 25.29 15.97 -1.39
C MET A 305 26.26 15.12 -0.56
N SER A 306 25.78 14.11 0.17
CA SER A 306 26.66 13.20 0.93
C SER A 306 27.61 12.37 0.05
N LYS A 307 27.30 12.25 -1.25
CA LYS A 307 28.12 11.55 -2.25
C LYS A 307 29.00 12.49 -3.08
N ALA A 308 28.89 13.81 -2.86
CA ALA A 308 29.61 14.80 -3.65
C ALA A 308 31.13 14.77 -3.35
N PRO A 309 32.00 14.95 -4.37
CA PRO A 309 33.44 14.99 -4.17
C PRO A 309 33.84 16.10 -3.19
N GLY A 310 34.64 15.77 -2.17
CA GLY A 310 35.17 16.75 -1.20
C GLY A 310 34.34 16.94 0.08
N GLN A 311 33.19 16.28 0.22
CA GLN A 311 32.32 16.35 1.42
C GLN A 311 32.14 14.99 2.13
N ARG A 312 33.16 14.11 2.11
CA ARG A 312 33.09 12.86 2.89
C ARG A 312 33.07 13.19 4.39
N SER A 313 31.88 13.15 5.00
CA SER A 313 31.75 12.97 6.44
C SER A 313 32.29 11.58 6.82
N GLU A 314 32.84 11.45 8.03
CA GLU A 314 33.21 10.13 8.58
C GLU A 314 31.96 9.28 8.86
N GLU A 315 30.80 9.91 9.08
CA GLU A 315 29.52 9.26 9.29
C GLU A 315 28.86 8.87 7.97
N GLU A 316 28.37 7.62 7.89
CA GLU A 316 27.59 7.09 6.77
C GLU A 316 26.22 7.79 6.70
N PHE A 317 25.78 8.15 5.49
CA PHE A 317 24.47 8.78 5.30
C PHE A 317 23.33 7.81 5.65
N ASP A 318 22.38 8.27 6.47
CA ASP A 318 21.19 7.49 6.81
C ASP A 318 20.25 7.33 5.60
N ASP A 319 20.48 6.27 4.82
CA ASP A 319 19.61 5.89 3.70
C ASP A 319 18.27 5.29 4.17
N TYR A 320 18.08 4.92 5.44
CA TYR A 320 16.80 4.38 5.95
C TYR A 320 15.75 5.47 6.10
N THR A 321 16.15 6.68 6.52
CA THR A 321 15.23 7.82 6.67
C THR A 321 15.52 8.98 5.73
N LEU A 322 16.43 8.79 4.76
CA LEU A 322 16.97 9.84 3.89
C LEU A 322 17.49 11.04 4.72
N GLY A 323 18.37 10.78 5.68
CA GLY A 323 18.95 11.81 6.55
C GLY A 323 17.94 12.47 7.50
N GLY A 324 16.95 11.73 7.98
CA GLY A 324 15.91 12.19 8.88
C GLY A 324 14.69 12.86 8.22
N TYR A 325 14.80 13.21 6.93
CA TYR A 325 13.75 13.91 6.19
C TYR A 325 12.52 13.05 5.89
N VAL A 326 12.69 11.73 5.79
CA VAL A 326 11.63 10.75 5.52
C VAL A 326 11.62 9.70 6.64
N SER A 327 11.50 10.18 7.87
CA SER A 327 11.29 9.37 9.08
C SER A 327 9.81 9.34 9.48
N TYR A 328 9.37 8.33 10.24
CA TYR A 328 8.01 8.27 10.81
C TYR A 328 7.61 9.59 11.47
N LYS A 329 8.48 10.17 12.32
CA LYS A 329 8.22 11.44 13.00
C LYS A 329 8.00 12.60 12.02
N SER A 330 8.82 12.69 10.98
CA SER A 330 8.73 13.78 10.00
C SER A 330 7.46 13.70 9.14
N ILE A 331 7.09 12.49 8.69
CA ILE A 331 5.89 12.25 7.87
C ILE A 331 4.63 12.38 8.73
N ARG A 332 4.62 11.80 9.94
CA ARG A 332 3.51 11.92 10.89
C ARG A 332 3.14 13.37 11.18
N LYS A 333 4.14 14.23 11.43
CA LYS A 333 3.93 15.66 11.67
C LYS A 333 3.20 16.36 10.51
N ILE A 334 3.38 15.88 9.28
CA ILE A 334 2.68 16.41 8.10
C ILE A 334 1.23 15.94 8.10
N LEU A 335 1.01 14.63 8.29
CA LEU A 335 -0.31 14.00 8.26
C LEU A 335 -1.24 14.37 9.44
N GLU A 336 -0.67 14.92 10.52
CA GLU A 336 -1.41 15.43 11.68
C GLU A 336 -1.99 16.85 11.47
N ASN A 337 -1.55 17.61 10.45
CA ASN A 337 -2.24 18.84 10.03
C ASN A 337 -3.45 18.51 9.15
#